data_AF-H2YDM8-F1
#
_entry.id   AF-H2YDM8-F1
#
_cell.length_a   1.000
_cell.length_b   1.000
_cell.length_c   1.000
_cell.angle_alpha   90.00
_cell.angle_beta   90.00
_cell.angle_gamma   90.00
#
_symmetry.space_group_name_H-M   'P 1'
#
loop_
_entity.id
_entity.type
_entity.pdbx_description
1 polymer ?
#
loop_
_entity_poly.entity_id
_entity_poly.type
_entity_poly.pdbx_seq_one_letter_code
_entity_poly.pdbx_strand_id
1 'polypeptide(L)'
;MLLVYACTAPSINIHTMETEQGRGMIFHPGCPVLRGEQKMKYSSRHPCHHSPLVRQLLNITGVASVTLFPGHVHIEKSDDPPSLDWTSIKPRILATLIHFFSTKLPPTTHHLAKCKHRHKDNGECVTFGYLDDVEAIIDDLINSR
;
A
#
# COMPACT_ATOMS: atom_id res chain seq x y z
N MET A 1 -27.00 -5.72 -31.17
CA MET A 1 -25.74 -6.48 -30.97
C MET A 1 -25.28 -6.18 -29.54
N LEU A 2 -25.68 -7.04 -28.58
CA LEU A 2 -25.47 -6.80 -27.16
C LEU A 2 -24.07 -7.28 -26.77
N LEU A 3 -23.26 -6.36 -26.26
CA LEU A 3 -21.96 -6.65 -25.70
C LEU A 3 -22.19 -7.06 -24.24
N VAL A 4 -22.05 -8.36 -23.95
CA VAL A 4 -22.20 -8.90 -22.61
C VAL A 4 -20.82 -8.92 -21.96
N TYR A 5 -20.51 -7.93 -21.12
CA TYR A 5 -19.46 -8.08 -20.11
C TYR A 5 -20.13 -8.51 -18.80
N ALA A 6 -20.42 -9.81 -18.70
CA ALA A 6 -20.77 -10.40 -17.42
C ALA A 6 -19.47 -10.60 -16.63
N CYS A 7 -19.22 -9.71 -15.66
CA CYS A 7 -18.36 -9.99 -14.54
C CYS A 7 -19.05 -9.47 -13.29
N THR A 8 -19.95 -10.28 -12.73
CA THR A 8 -20.59 -10.02 -11.45
C THR A 8 -19.58 -10.31 -10.34
N ALA A 9 -18.61 -9.42 -10.14
CA ALA A 9 -17.91 -9.34 -8.87
C ALA A 9 -18.92 -8.90 -7.79
N PRO A 10 -18.81 -9.37 -6.54
CA PRO A 10 -19.60 -8.79 -5.46
C PRO A 10 -19.33 -7.29 -5.45
N SER A 11 -20.39 -6.48 -5.46
CA SER A 11 -20.32 -5.03 -5.52
C SER A 11 -19.59 -4.50 -4.26
N ILE A 12 -18.27 -4.41 -4.33
CA ILE A 12 -17.47 -3.81 -3.28
C ILE A 12 -17.62 -2.29 -3.41
N ASN A 13 -18.29 -1.69 -2.43
CA ASN A 13 -18.47 -0.25 -2.35
C ASN A 13 -17.31 0.33 -1.53
N ILE A 14 -16.37 0.97 -2.23
CA ILE A 14 -15.22 1.62 -1.60
C ILE A 14 -15.58 3.09 -1.38
N HIS A 15 -15.67 3.50 -0.11
CA HIS A 15 -15.86 4.92 0.23
C HIS A 15 -14.53 5.65 0.17
N THR A 16 -14.52 6.88 -0.33
CA THR A 16 -13.31 7.70 -0.47
C THR A 16 -13.46 9.02 0.27
N MET A 17 -12.44 9.42 1.02
CA MET A 17 -12.36 10.70 1.73
C MET A 17 -11.04 11.38 1.41
N GLU A 18 -11.08 12.62 0.94
CA GLU A 18 -9.86 13.42 0.73
C GLU A 18 -9.31 13.90 2.07
N THR A 19 -7.98 13.99 2.19
CA THR A 19 -7.35 14.57 3.38
C THR A 19 -7.47 16.09 3.36
N GLU A 20 -7.44 16.73 4.54
CA GLU A 20 -7.57 18.19 4.68
C GLU A 20 -6.56 18.99 3.85
N GLN A 21 -5.43 18.38 3.46
CA GLN A 21 -4.40 19.01 2.63
C GLN A 21 -4.51 18.69 1.14
N GLY A 22 -5.51 17.90 0.69
CA GLY A 22 -5.72 17.51 -0.72
C GLY A 22 -4.61 16.65 -1.34
N ARG A 23 -3.51 16.42 -0.62
CA ARG A 23 -2.36 15.60 -1.03
C ARG A 23 -2.58 14.11 -0.87
N GLY A 24 -3.57 13.72 -0.07
CA GLY A 24 -3.88 12.33 0.21
C GLY A 24 -5.35 12.02 0.01
N MET A 25 -5.64 10.75 -0.22
CA MET A 25 -7.00 10.23 -0.21
C MET A 25 -7.06 8.91 0.54
N ILE A 26 -8.07 8.78 1.39
CA ILE A 26 -8.36 7.61 2.20
C ILE A 26 -9.44 6.79 1.51
N PHE A 27 -9.22 5.49 1.40
CA PHE A 27 -10.12 4.51 0.80
C PHE A 27 -10.55 3.51 1.86
N HIS A 28 -11.86 3.38 2.04
CA HIS A 28 -12.50 2.45 2.98
C HIS A 28 -13.16 1.32 2.18
N PRO A 29 -12.51 0.16 2.04
CA PRO A 29 -13.05 -0.96 1.29
C PRO A 29 -14.16 -1.73 2.05
N GLY A 30 -14.48 -1.36 3.28
CA GLY A 30 -15.49 -2.03 4.11
C GLY A 30 -15.07 -3.40 4.63
N CYS A 31 -13.81 -3.79 4.43
CA CYS A 31 -13.24 -5.04 4.92
C CYS A 31 -11.87 -4.79 5.58
N PRO A 32 -11.42 -5.69 6.48
CA PRO A 32 -10.11 -5.58 7.11
C PRO A 32 -8.98 -5.62 6.07
N VAL A 33 -8.12 -4.60 6.09
CA VAL A 33 -6.96 -4.46 5.19
C VAL A 33 -5.70 -4.99 5.86
N LEU A 34 -5.52 -4.75 7.16
CA LEU A 34 -4.45 -5.36 7.95
C LEU A 34 -5.07 -6.21 9.07
N ARG A 35 -4.42 -7.35 9.37
CA ARG A 35 -4.82 -8.22 10.48
C ARG A 35 -4.22 -7.80 11.84
N GLY A 36 -3.24 -6.90 11.85
CA GLY A 36 -2.62 -6.37 13.07
C GLY A 36 -3.03 -4.92 13.32
N GLU A 37 -2.73 -4.41 14.53
CA GLU A 37 -3.10 -3.05 14.96
C GLU A 37 -2.16 -1.96 14.41
N GLN A 38 -0.95 -2.32 13.97
CA GLN A 38 0.03 -1.36 13.50
C GLN A 38 -0.18 -1.00 12.02
N LYS A 39 -0.17 0.31 11.72
CA LYS A 39 -0.16 0.83 10.36
C LYS A 39 1.16 0.52 9.66
N MET A 40 1.14 0.29 8.35
CA MET A 40 2.34 0.08 7.55
C MET A 40 2.40 1.10 6.42
N LYS A 41 3.42 1.97 6.43
CA LYS A 41 3.68 2.96 5.38
C LYS A 41 4.73 2.46 4.41
N TYR A 42 4.45 2.63 3.12
CA TYR A 42 5.32 2.25 2.02
C TYR A 42 5.57 3.46 1.12
N SER A 43 6.83 3.89 1.04
CA SER A 43 7.31 5.00 0.22
C SER A 43 8.09 4.54 -1.03
N SER A 44 8.46 3.26 -1.08
CA SER A 44 9.21 2.66 -2.19
C SER A 44 8.66 1.28 -2.53
N ARG A 45 8.84 0.87 -3.78
CA ARG A 45 8.45 -0.46 -4.27
C ARG A 45 9.29 -1.59 -3.67
N HIS A 46 10.51 -1.29 -3.25
CA HIS A 46 11.48 -2.27 -2.73
C HIS A 46 10.96 -2.95 -1.44
N PRO A 47 10.49 -2.22 -0.42
CA PRO A 47 9.90 -2.85 0.76
C PRO A 47 8.55 -3.52 0.49
N CYS A 48 7.96 -3.41 -0.70
CA CYS A 48 6.60 -3.91 -0.96
C CYS A 48 6.53 -5.37 -1.41
N HIS A 49 7.63 -6.12 -1.39
CA HIS A 49 7.65 -7.51 -1.88
C HIS A 49 6.63 -8.41 -1.17
N HIS A 50 6.34 -8.17 0.11
CA HIS A 50 5.36 -8.92 0.88
C HIS A 50 3.92 -8.40 0.73
N SER A 51 3.66 -7.33 0.01
CA SER A 51 2.29 -6.84 -0.24
C SER A 51 2.04 -6.68 -1.74
N PRO A 52 1.43 -7.69 -2.40
CA PRO A 52 1.05 -7.59 -3.81
C PRO A 52 0.12 -6.40 -4.08
N LEU A 53 -0.77 -6.08 -3.14
CA LEU A 53 -1.67 -4.91 -3.20
C LEU A 53 -0.88 -3.61 -3.28
N VAL A 54 0.02 -3.36 -2.32
CA VAL A 54 0.80 -2.12 -2.27
C VAL A 54 1.70 -2.01 -3.49
N ARG A 55 2.30 -3.12 -3.94
CA ARG A 55 3.12 -3.14 -5.15
C ARG A 55 2.33 -2.72 -6.39
N GLN A 56 1.07 -3.14 -6.52
CA GLN A 56 0.19 -2.72 -7.62
C GLN A 56 -0.19 -1.24 -7.48
N LEU A 57 -0.49 -0.75 -6.27
CA LEU A 57 -0.85 0.65 -6.03
C LEU A 57 0.32 1.61 -6.30
N LEU A 58 1.53 1.30 -5.82
CA LEU A 58 2.74 2.08 -6.13
C LEU A 58 3.18 1.97 -7.60
N ASN A 59 2.59 1.04 -8.36
CA ASN A 59 2.82 0.97 -9.81
C ASN A 59 2.00 2.00 -10.58
N ILE A 60 0.95 2.56 -9.98
CA ILE A 60 0.12 3.59 -10.60
C ILE A 60 0.92 4.90 -10.64
N THR A 61 1.07 5.46 -11.83
CA THR A 61 1.68 6.78 -12.04
C THR A 61 1.00 7.83 -11.15
N GLY A 62 1.79 8.63 -10.44
CA GLY A 62 1.32 9.70 -9.55
C GLY A 62 0.98 9.26 -8.12
N VAL A 63 1.17 7.98 -7.76
CA VAL A 63 1.13 7.56 -6.35
C VAL A 63 2.54 7.68 -5.75
N ALA A 64 2.68 8.47 -4.68
CA ALA A 64 3.95 8.64 -3.96
C ALA A 64 4.11 7.63 -2.83
N SER A 65 3.07 7.47 -2.02
CA SER A 65 3.13 6.57 -0.86
C SER A 65 1.79 5.91 -0.61
N VAL A 66 1.84 4.73 0.01
CA VAL A 66 0.66 3.97 0.42
C VAL A 66 0.83 3.60 1.88
N THR A 67 -0.15 3.95 2.70
CA THR A 67 -0.22 3.55 4.11
C THR A 67 -1.42 2.65 4.31
N LEU A 68 -1.14 1.42 4.76
CA LEU A 68 -2.17 0.47 5.13
C LEU A 68 -2.50 0.65 6.61
N PHE A 69 -3.78 0.79 6.92
CA PHE A 69 -4.34 0.75 8.26
C PHE A 69 -5.23 -0.50 8.41
N PRO A 70 -5.65 -0.89 9.63
CA PRO A 70 -6.51 -2.05 9.83
C PRO A 70 -7.80 -2.05 9.00
N GLY A 71 -8.43 -0.89 8.81
CA GLY A 71 -9.72 -0.78 8.10
C GLY A 71 -9.74 0.13 6.87
N HIS A 72 -8.63 0.77 6.52
CA HIS A 72 -8.58 1.70 5.39
C HIS A 72 -7.19 1.76 4.76
N VAL A 73 -7.13 2.26 3.53
CA VAL A 73 -5.90 2.51 2.78
C VAL A 73 -5.77 4.01 2.57
N HIS A 74 -4.68 4.60 3.04
CA HIS A 74 -4.37 6.00 2.77
C HIS A 74 -3.31 6.07 1.67
N ILE A 75 -3.55 6.88 0.65
CA ILE A 75 -2.65 7.05 -0.49
C ILE A 75 -2.27 8.51 -0.61
N GLU A 76 -0.98 8.79 -0.70
CA GLU A 76 -0.44 10.11 -0.97
C GLU A 76 -0.11 10.23 -2.46
N LYS A 77 -0.54 11.34 -3.07
CA LYS A 77 -0.21 11.70 -4.45
C LYS A 77 1.23 12.20 -4.52
N SER A 78 1.90 11.94 -5.64
CA SER A 78 3.15 12.60 -5.96
C SER A 78 2.89 14.02 -6.49
N ASP A 79 3.76 14.95 -6.12
CA ASP A 79 3.74 16.33 -6.63
C ASP A 79 4.36 16.43 -8.04
N ASP A 80 5.03 15.37 -8.53
CA ASP A 80 5.72 15.33 -9.84
C ASP A 80 5.32 14.06 -10.63
N PRO A 81 4.70 14.17 -11.83
CA PRO A 81 4.37 15.41 -12.55
C PRO A 81 3.12 16.12 -12.01
N PRO A 82 3.09 17.48 -12.01
CA PRO A 82 2.00 18.26 -11.44
C PRO A 82 0.67 18.13 -12.21
N SER A 83 0.70 17.58 -13.43
CA SER A 83 -0.47 17.39 -14.29
C SER A 83 -1.35 16.21 -13.90
N LEU A 84 -0.99 15.43 -12.89
CA LEU A 84 -1.76 14.27 -12.48
C LEU A 84 -2.73 14.62 -11.35
N ASP A 85 -4.01 14.68 -11.70
CA ASP A 85 -5.10 14.93 -10.75
C ASP A 85 -5.74 13.64 -10.25
N TRP A 86 -6.36 13.72 -9.07
CA TRP A 86 -7.11 12.61 -8.47
C TRP A 86 -8.20 12.06 -9.40
N THR A 87 -8.75 12.86 -10.30
CA THR A 87 -9.71 12.42 -11.33
C THR A 87 -9.17 11.30 -12.22
N SER A 88 -7.86 11.29 -12.48
CA SER A 88 -7.18 10.27 -13.28
C SER A 88 -6.63 9.10 -12.45
N ILE A 89 -6.17 9.39 -11.23
CA ILE A 89 -5.53 8.40 -10.35
C ILE A 89 -6.60 7.54 -9.65
N LYS A 90 -7.69 8.16 -9.20
CA LYS A 90 -8.76 7.52 -8.41
C LYS A 90 -9.40 6.32 -9.12
N PRO A 91 -9.79 6.37 -10.41
CA PRO A 91 -10.34 5.20 -11.10
C PRO A 91 -9.36 4.02 -11.14
N ARG A 92 -8.06 4.30 -11.33
CA ARG A 92 -7.02 3.25 -11.36
C ARG A 92 -6.81 2.60 -10.00
N ILE A 93 -6.81 3.40 -8.93
CA ILE A 93 -6.74 2.88 -7.56
C ILE A 93 -7.97 2.02 -7.27
N LEU A 94 -9.17 2.53 -7.55
CA LEU A 94 -10.43 1.81 -7.31
C LEU A 94 -10.45 0.48 -8.06
N ALA A 95 -10.08 0.45 -9.35
CA ALA A 95 -10.01 -0.79 -10.12
C ALA A 95 -9.04 -1.81 -9.48
N THR A 96 -7.88 -1.35 -9.00
CA THR A 96 -6.89 -2.19 -8.33
C THR A 96 -7.44 -2.75 -7.01
N LEU A 97 -8.04 -1.90 -6.16
CA LEU A 97 -8.62 -2.32 -4.89
C LEU A 97 -9.79 -3.27 -5.09
N ILE A 98 -10.72 -2.96 -6.01
CA ILE A 98 -11.87 -3.80 -6.34
C ILE A 98 -11.38 -5.17 -6.80
N HIS A 99 -10.45 -5.21 -7.75
CA HIS A 99 -9.90 -6.46 -8.27
C HIS A 99 -9.23 -7.27 -7.14
N PHE A 100 -8.39 -6.63 -6.34
CA PHE A 100 -7.66 -7.29 -5.26
C PHE A 100 -8.61 -7.88 -4.21
N PHE A 101 -9.53 -7.08 -3.66
CA PHE A 101 -10.45 -7.56 -2.62
C PHE A 101 -11.49 -8.55 -3.17
N SER A 102 -11.86 -8.47 -4.46
CA SER A 102 -12.72 -9.48 -5.10
C SER A 102 -12.06 -10.86 -5.17
N THR A 103 -10.73 -10.90 -5.29
CA THR A 103 -9.97 -12.18 -5.29
C THR A 103 -9.79 -12.80 -3.90
N LYS A 104 -10.19 -12.10 -2.83
CA LYS A 104 -9.99 -12.51 -1.41
C LYS A 104 -8.53 -12.84 -1.06
N LEU A 105 -7.57 -12.32 -1.82
CA LEU A 105 -6.15 -12.49 -1.53
C LEU A 105 -5.77 -11.71 -0.25
N PRO A 106 -4.84 -12.23 0.57
CA PRO A 106 -4.38 -11.51 1.75
C PRO A 106 -3.61 -10.23 1.34
N PRO A 107 -3.98 -9.05 1.86
CA PRO A 107 -3.32 -7.77 1.52
C PRO A 107 -1.82 -7.76 1.81
N THR A 108 -1.41 -8.51 2.83
CA THR A 108 -0.02 -8.75 3.18
C THR A 108 0.25 -10.25 3.26
N THR A 109 1.33 -10.68 2.62
CA THR A 109 1.88 -12.04 2.63
C THR A 109 3.08 -12.12 3.57
N HIS A 110 3.07 -11.36 4.67
CA HIS A 110 4.20 -11.22 5.60
C HIS A 110 4.77 -12.57 6.08
N HIS A 111 3.91 -13.58 6.26
CA HIS A 111 4.34 -14.93 6.66
C HIS A 111 5.06 -15.74 5.56
N LEU A 112 4.97 -15.33 4.30
CA LEU A 112 5.52 -16.05 3.14
C LEU A 112 6.77 -15.38 2.56
N ALA A 113 6.98 -14.09 2.84
CA ALA A 113 8.18 -13.39 2.43
C ALA A 113 9.33 -13.76 3.38
N LYS A 114 10.45 -14.26 2.84
CA LYS A 114 11.72 -14.34 3.58
C LYS A 114 12.01 -12.91 4.08
N CYS A 115 11.91 -12.66 5.39
CA CYS A 115 11.88 -11.32 6.00
C CYS A 115 13.13 -10.49 5.65
N LYS A 116 13.05 -9.73 4.55
CA LYS A 116 14.08 -8.78 4.08
C LYS A 116 13.66 -7.33 4.31
N HIS A 117 12.79 -7.09 5.27
CA HIS A 117 12.33 -5.75 5.61
C HIS A 117 12.13 -5.62 7.12
N ARG A 118 12.22 -4.39 7.64
CA ARG A 118 11.93 -4.00 9.02
C ARG A 118 10.89 -2.88 9.00
N HIS A 119 10.08 -2.78 10.06
CA HIS A 119 9.16 -1.66 10.27
C HIS A 119 9.78 -0.74 11.33
N LYS A 120 9.92 0.55 11.02
CA LYS A 120 10.31 1.58 11.99
C LYS A 120 9.16 1.84 12.97
N ASP A 121 9.43 2.51 14.09
CA ASP A 121 8.41 2.86 15.09
C ASP A 121 7.27 3.73 14.52
N ASN A 122 7.56 4.49 13.46
CA ASN A 122 6.56 5.29 12.73
C ASN A 122 5.67 4.47 11.76
N GLY A 123 5.91 3.16 11.65
CA GLY A 123 5.24 2.23 10.74
C GLY A 123 5.82 2.17 9.33
N GLU A 124 6.90 2.89 9.04
CA GLU A 124 7.56 2.86 7.72
C GLU A 124 8.24 1.51 7.48
N CYS A 125 7.93 0.90 6.35
CA CYS A 125 8.53 -0.34 5.90
C CYS A 125 9.80 -0.04 5.09
N VAL A 126 10.94 -0.57 5.53
CA VAL A 126 12.24 -0.42 4.87
C VAL A 126 12.85 -1.78 4.57
N THR A 127 13.53 -1.91 3.43
CA THR A 127 14.29 -3.13 3.12
C THR A 127 15.61 -3.16 3.87
N PHE A 128 16.04 -4.36 4.27
CA PHE A 128 17.45 -4.62 4.60
C PHE A 128 18.26 -4.41 3.31
N GLY A 129 18.97 -3.29 3.24
CA GLY A 129 19.80 -2.92 2.11
C GLY A 129 21.17 -3.53 2.30
N TYR A 130 21.69 -4.24 1.30
CA TYR A 130 22.96 -5.00 1.34
C TYR A 130 24.20 -4.23 1.87
N LEU A 131 24.13 -2.90 2.02
CA LEU A 131 25.14 -2.02 2.62
C LEU A 131 24.66 -1.26 3.88
N ASP A 132 23.37 -0.97 4.04
CA ASP A 132 22.82 -0.43 5.29
C ASP A 132 22.72 -1.52 6.39
N ASP A 133 22.83 -2.79 5.98
CA ASP A 133 22.81 -3.98 6.82
C ASP A 133 24.01 -4.03 7.78
N VAL A 134 25.19 -3.52 7.40
CA VAL A 134 26.35 -3.51 8.31
C VAL A 134 26.19 -2.50 9.43
N GLU A 135 25.73 -1.28 9.16
CA GLU A 135 25.56 -0.27 10.22
C GLU A 135 24.46 -0.68 11.21
N ALA A 136 23.34 -1.21 10.72
CA ALA A 136 22.26 -1.67 11.59
C ALA A 136 22.63 -2.92 12.41
N ILE A 137 23.47 -3.82 11.89
CA ILE A 137 24.00 -4.97 12.65
C ILE A 137 25.04 -4.51 13.67
N ILE A 138 25.88 -3.54 13.32
CA ILE A 138 26.89 -2.97 14.23
C ILE A 138 26.21 -2.25 15.40
N ASP A 139 25.18 -1.43 15.15
CA ASP A 139 24.47 -0.72 16.21
C ASP A 139 23.71 -1.66 17.16
N ASP A 140 23.13 -2.74 16.63
CA ASP A 140 22.46 -3.77 17.45
C ASP A 140 23.48 -4.51 18.34
N LEU A 141 24.68 -4.82 17.80
CA LEU A 141 25.77 -5.45 18.57
C LEU A 141 26.37 -4.52 19.63
N ILE A 142 26.44 -3.21 19.38
CA ILE A 142 26.97 -2.22 20.33
C ILE A 142 25.98 -1.98 21.47
N ASN A 143 24.68 -1.93 21.17
CA ASN A 143 23.65 -1.59 22.15
C ASN A 143 23.07 -2.81 22.90
N SER A 144 23.42 -4.06 22.52
CA SER A 144 23.00 -5.27 23.25
C SER A 144 23.99 -5.74 24.33
N ARG A 145 24.94 -4.90 24.76
CA ARG A 145 25.92 -5.24 25.80
C ARG A 145 25.82 -4.38 27.05
#